data_AF-A0A5U9WJZ7-F1
#
_entry.id   AF-A0A5U9WJZ7-F1
#
_cell.length_a   1.000
_cell.length_b   1.000
_cell.length_c   1.000
_cell.angle_alpha   90.00
_cell.angle_beta   90.00
_cell.angle_gamma   90.00
#
_symmetry.space_group_name_H-M   'P 1'
#
loop_
_entity.id
_entity.type
_entity.pdbx_description
1 polymer ?
#
loop_
_entity_poly.entity_id
_entity_poly.type
_entity_poly.pdbx_seq_one_letter_code
_entity_poly.pdbx_strand_id
1 'polypeptide(L)'
;TFSTNNKDVLFDIPDMLENVLPKYSLGRIRINHEKTVFSSKGHNRHVTGITLTNDNKLSIGRERKRKISAMIHHFINGKLSTDECNKLVGLLAFAKNIEPSFYK
;
A
#
# COMPACT_ATOMS: atom_id res chain seq x y z
N THR A 1 -7.31 -6.34 5.68
CA THR A 1 -6.13 -6.39 6.57
C THR A 1 -6.61 -6.31 8.00
N PHE A 2 -6.07 -7.14 8.88
CA PHE A 2 -6.30 -7.04 10.33
C PHE A 2 -5.13 -6.31 10.99
N SER A 3 -5.38 -5.55 12.06
CA SER A 3 -4.36 -4.80 12.79
C SER A 3 -4.72 -4.67 14.25
N THR A 4 -3.71 -4.55 15.11
CA THR A 4 -3.84 -4.46 16.57
C THR A 4 -2.63 -3.74 17.15
N ASN A 5 -2.77 -3.19 18.36
CA ASN A 5 -1.67 -2.72 19.20
C ASN A 5 -1.22 -3.76 20.23
N ASN A 6 -1.93 -4.88 20.36
CA ASN A 6 -1.58 -5.98 21.26
C ASN A 6 -0.66 -6.98 20.54
N LYS A 7 0.44 -7.34 21.18
CA LYS A 7 1.42 -8.26 20.60
C LYS A 7 0.81 -9.66 20.46
N ASP A 8 1.25 -10.40 19.45
CA ASP A 8 1.01 -11.84 19.25
C ASP A 8 -0.46 -12.28 18.98
N VAL A 9 -1.45 -11.39 19.05
CA VAL A 9 -2.87 -11.76 18.83
C VAL A 9 -3.28 -11.93 17.36
N LEU A 10 -2.47 -11.50 16.39
CA LEU A 10 -2.81 -11.63 14.97
C LEU A 10 -2.57 -13.04 14.42
N PHE A 11 -1.69 -13.82 15.04
CA PHE A 11 -1.30 -15.14 14.54
C PHE A 11 -2.46 -16.14 14.55
N ASP A 12 -3.43 -15.96 15.45
CA ASP A 12 -4.61 -16.83 15.57
C ASP A 12 -5.74 -16.45 14.61
N ILE A 13 -5.66 -15.29 13.94
CA ILE A 13 -6.73 -14.77 13.08
C ILE A 13 -7.01 -15.68 11.87
N PRO A 14 -6.02 -16.20 11.12
CA PRO A 14 -6.27 -17.12 10.02
C PRO A 14 -7.08 -18.35 10.46
N ASP A 15 -6.67 -19.02 11.54
CA ASP A 15 -7.34 -20.21 12.06
C ASP A 15 -8.75 -19.89 12.56
N MET A 16 -8.93 -18.74 13.21
CA MET A 16 -10.25 -18.26 13.60
C MET A 16 -11.16 -18.06 12.38
N LEU A 17 -10.65 -17.45 11.30
CA LEU A 17 -11.43 -17.22 10.08
C LEU A 17 -11.80 -18.52 9.37
N GLU A 18 -10.89 -19.48 9.29
CA GLU A 18 -11.17 -20.80 8.72
C GLU A 18 -12.32 -21.52 9.44
N ASN A 19 -12.45 -21.31 10.75
CA ASN A 19 -13.56 -21.84 11.56
C ASN A 19 -14.85 -21.00 11.46
N VAL A 20 -14.74 -19.69 11.24
CA VAL A 20 -15.88 -18.76 11.22
C VAL A 20 -16.56 -18.74 9.86
N LEU A 21 -15.82 -18.71 8.75
CA LEU A 21 -16.38 -18.58 7.39
C LEU A 21 -17.46 -19.64 7.06
N PRO A 22 -17.29 -20.94 7.38
CA PRO A 22 -18.32 -21.94 7.11
C PRO A 22 -19.64 -21.67 7.85
N LYS A 23 -19.59 -21.09 9.06
CA LYS A 23 -20.78 -20.78 9.88
C LYS A 23 -21.67 -19.72 9.24
N TYR A 24 -21.14 -18.93 8.30
CA TYR A 24 -21.85 -17.88 7.57
C TYR A 24 -22.09 -18.23 6.10
N SER A 25 -22.13 -19.53 5.75
CA SER A 25 -22.28 -19.99 4.36
C SER A 25 -21.14 -19.55 3.41
N LEU A 26 -19.98 -19.17 3.96
CA LEU A 26 -18.80 -18.75 3.20
C LEU A 26 -17.71 -19.84 3.14
N GLY A 27 -18.06 -21.11 3.36
CA GLY A 27 -17.10 -22.23 3.43
C GLY A 27 -16.31 -22.51 2.13
N ARG A 28 -16.64 -21.84 1.02
CA ARG A 28 -15.84 -21.89 -0.21
C ARG A 28 -14.68 -20.89 -0.21
N ILE A 29 -14.71 -19.88 0.67
CA ILE A 29 -13.61 -18.94 0.85
C ILE A 29 -12.52 -19.62 1.66
N ARG A 30 -11.30 -19.65 1.12
CA ARG A 30 -10.12 -20.20 1.80
C ARG A 30 -9.10 -19.10 2.03
N ILE A 31 -8.45 -19.14 3.18
CA ILE A 31 -7.32 -18.26 3.48
C ILE A 31 -6.12 -18.72 2.65
N ASN A 32 -5.45 -17.78 1.99
CA ASN A 32 -4.21 -18.05 1.28
C ASN A 32 -3.03 -17.73 2.20
N HIS A 33 -2.44 -18.78 2.77
CA HIS A 33 -1.32 -18.66 3.71
C HIS A 33 -0.06 -18.07 3.07
N GLU A 34 0.21 -18.36 1.79
CA GLU A 34 1.35 -17.77 1.07
C GLU A 34 1.24 -16.24 0.94
N LYS A 35 0.02 -15.72 0.82
CA LYS A 35 -0.28 -14.28 0.76
C LYS A 35 -0.50 -13.65 2.13
N THR A 36 -0.53 -14.45 3.20
CA THR A 36 -0.75 -13.96 4.56
C THR A 36 0.57 -13.53 5.18
N VAL A 37 0.70 -12.24 5.46
CA VAL A 37 1.94 -11.65 6.00
C VAL A 37 1.64 -10.99 7.34
N PHE A 38 2.43 -11.35 8.35
CA PHE A 38 2.44 -10.69 9.66
C PHE A 38 3.51 -9.62 9.68
N SER A 39 3.13 -8.38 10.01
CA SER A 39 4.06 -7.25 10.00
C SER A 39 3.77 -6.29 11.15
N SER A 40 4.82 -5.66 11.65
CA SER A 40 4.79 -4.67 12.72
C SER A 40 5.36 -3.33 12.23
N LYS A 41 5.37 -2.31 13.08
CA LYS A 41 6.04 -1.03 12.80
C LYS A 41 7.56 -1.16 12.55
N GLY A 42 8.17 -2.30 12.90
CA GLY A 42 9.58 -2.55 12.62
C GLY A 42 9.88 -2.81 11.13
N HIS A 43 8.85 -3.09 10.34
CA HIS A 43 8.99 -3.46 8.93
C HIS A 43 8.27 -2.46 8.02
N ASN A 44 8.68 -2.41 6.76
CA ASN A 44 7.97 -1.65 5.74
C ASN A 44 6.59 -2.27 5.49
N ARG A 45 5.52 -1.50 5.68
CA ARG A 45 4.14 -1.99 5.60
C ARG A 45 3.44 -1.34 4.41
N HIS A 46 2.90 -2.18 3.54
CA HIS A 46 2.09 -1.74 2.41
C HIS A 46 0.69 -2.31 2.53
N VAL A 47 -0.31 -1.44 2.47
CA VAL A 47 -1.72 -1.84 2.39
C VAL A 47 -2.26 -1.22 1.11
N THR A 48 -2.84 -2.06 0.24
CA THR A 48 -3.44 -1.65 -1.03
C THR A 48 -2.54 -0.74 -1.89
N GLY A 49 -1.22 -0.95 -1.83
CA GLY A 49 -0.23 -0.18 -2.60
C GLY A 49 0.12 1.19 -2.02
N ILE A 50 -0.27 1.46 -0.77
CA ILE A 50 0.07 2.64 0.03
C ILE A 50 0.98 2.20 1.17
N THR A 51 2.04 2.97 1.42
CA THR A 51 2.98 2.72 2.52
C THR A 51 2.45 3.32 3.82
N LEU A 52 2.48 2.54 4.90
CA LEU A 52 2.18 3.00 6.25
C LEU A 52 3.48 3.35 6.97
N THR A 53 3.64 4.62 7.34
CA THR A 53 4.84 5.09 8.04
C THR A 53 4.82 4.71 9.52
N ASN A 54 5.97 4.84 10.19
CA ASN A 54 6.10 4.50 11.62
C ASN A 54 5.42 5.55 12.52
N ASP A 55 5.31 6.79 12.05
CA ASP A 55 4.56 7.89 12.66
C ASP A 55 3.06 7.86 12.32
N ASN A 56 2.53 6.71 11.88
CA ASN A 56 1.11 6.48 11.57
C ASN A 56 0.53 7.38 10.47
N LYS A 57 1.36 7.81 9.50
CA LYS A 57 0.93 8.56 8.32
C LYS A 57 0.91 7.66 7.08
N LEU A 58 0.25 8.17 6.04
CA LEU A 58 0.27 7.55 4.72
C LEU A 58 1.44 8.10 3.92
N SER A 59 2.06 7.25 3.12
CA SER A 59 3.07 7.65 2.15
C SER A 59 2.88 6.90 0.83
N ILE A 60 3.24 7.56 -0.27
CA ILE A 60 3.31 6.90 -1.58
C ILE A 60 4.56 6.01 -1.74
N GLY A 61 5.46 6.02 -0.77
CA GLY A 61 6.67 5.20 -0.75
C GLY A 61 7.84 5.82 -1.55
N ARG A 62 9.07 5.50 -1.13
CA ARG A 62 10.31 6.09 -1.68
C ARG A 62 10.49 5.82 -3.17
N GLU A 63 10.18 4.61 -3.62
CA GLU A 63 10.33 4.23 -5.02
C GLU A 63 9.44 5.07 -5.93
N ARG A 64 8.17 5.26 -5.56
CA ARG A 64 7.21 6.06 -6.33
C ARG A 64 7.58 7.55 -6.30
N LYS A 65 8.04 8.08 -5.16
CA LYS A 65 8.60 9.45 -5.09
C LYS A 65 9.76 9.63 -6.07
N ARG A 66 10.73 8.71 -6.05
CA ARG A 66 11.89 8.75 -6.96
C ARG A 66 11.47 8.71 -8.43
N LYS A 67 10.50 7.85 -8.77
CA LYS A 67 9.94 7.77 -10.12
C LYS A 67 9.29 9.09 -10.54
N ILE A 68 8.46 9.68 -9.69
CA ILE A 68 7.81 10.97 -9.96
C ILE A 68 8.86 12.06 -10.17
N SER A 69 9.85 12.18 -9.28
CA SER A 69 10.93 13.17 -9.42
C SER A 69 11.71 13.01 -10.73
N ALA A 70 12.04 11.76 -11.12
CA ALA A 70 12.70 11.49 -12.39
C ALA A 70 11.81 11.88 -13.59
N MET A 71 10.52 11.52 -13.57
CA MET A 71 9.57 11.88 -14.63
C MET A 71 9.37 13.39 -14.74
N ILE A 72 9.30 14.13 -13.63
CA ILE A 72 9.26 15.60 -13.65
C ILE A 72 10.50 16.17 -14.33
N HIS A 73 11.69 15.68 -13.96
CA HIS A 73 12.93 16.12 -14.60
C HIS A 73 12.95 15.80 -16.11
N HIS A 74 12.46 14.63 -16.53
CA HIS A 74 12.31 14.30 -17.95
C HIS A 74 11.29 15.20 -18.65
N PHE A 75 10.17 15.53 -18.00
CA PHE A 75 9.15 16.43 -18.52
C PHE A 75 9.72 17.83 -18.80
N ILE A 76 10.43 18.41 -17.83
CA ILE A 76 11.07 19.74 -17.95
C ILE A 76 12.05 19.77 -19.13
N ASN A 77 12.76 18.66 -19.36
CA ASN A 77 13.72 18.54 -20.45
C ASN A 77 13.07 18.15 -21.80
N GLY A 78 11.74 18.10 -21.90
CA GLY A 78 11.04 17.73 -23.13
C GLY A 78 11.24 16.27 -23.55
N LYS A 79 11.62 15.39 -22.63
CA LYS A 79 11.98 13.98 -22.89
C LYS A 79 10.83 12.99 -22.69
N LEU A 80 9.63 13.46 -22.33
CA LEU A 80 8.46 12.60 -22.16
C LEU A 80 7.58 12.61 -23.41
N SER A 81 7.10 11.44 -23.79
CA SER A 81 5.99 11.27 -24.72
C SER A 81 4.65 11.73 -24.11
N THR A 82 3.64 11.94 -24.95
CA THR A 82 2.28 12.31 -24.50
C THR A 82 1.69 11.30 -23.51
N ASP A 83 1.90 10.00 -23.74
CA ASP A 83 1.45 8.94 -22.83
C ASP A 83 2.14 9.00 -21.47
N GLU A 84 3.45 9.28 -21.45
CA GLU A 84 4.20 9.45 -20.21
C GLU A 84 3.80 10.71 -19.44
N CYS A 85 3.44 11.79 -20.15
CA CYS A 85 2.84 12.98 -19.54
C CYS A 85 1.52 12.64 -18.84
N ASN A 86 0.63 11.89 -19.49
CA ASN A 86 -0.63 11.46 -18.88
C ASN A 86 -0.41 10.57 -17.65
N LYS A 87 0.57 9.65 -17.73
CA LYS A 87 1.00 8.84 -16.59
C LYS A 87 1.52 9.70 -15.44
N LEU A 88 2.32 10.73 -15.73
CA LEU A 88 2.83 11.66 -14.72
C LEU A 88 1.68 12.41 -14.03
N VAL A 89 0.69 12.89 -14.79
CA VAL A 89 -0.50 13.55 -14.24
C VAL A 89 -1.25 12.62 -13.26
N GLY A 90 -1.48 11.37 -13.65
CA GLY A 90 -2.12 10.38 -12.77
C GLY A 90 -1.32 10.11 -11.50
N LEU A 91 0.01 9.98 -11.62
CA LEU A 91 0.91 9.78 -10.47
C LEU A 91 0.91 10.97 -9.51
N LEU A 92 0.89 12.20 -10.05
CA LEU A 92 0.82 13.43 -9.27
C LEU A 92 -0.53 13.58 -8.56
N ALA A 93 -1.63 13.28 -9.23
CA ALA A 93 -2.96 13.28 -8.62
C ALA A 93 -3.06 12.27 -7.46
N PHE A 94 -2.53 11.06 -7.68
CA PHE A 94 -2.42 10.05 -6.63
C PHE A 94 -1.56 10.53 -5.45
N ALA A 95 -0.39 11.11 -5.73
CA ALA A 95 0.51 11.65 -4.70
C ALA A 95 -0.14 12.77 -3.89
N LYS A 96 -0.86 13.69 -4.54
CA LYS A 96 -1.61 14.76 -3.90
C LYS A 96 -2.68 14.24 -2.95
N ASN A 97 -3.35 13.14 -3.30
CA ASN A 97 -4.40 12.54 -2.47
C ASN A 97 -3.82 11.79 -1.25
N ILE A 98 -2.78 10.97 -1.46
CA ILE A 98 -2.24 10.07 -0.43
C ILE A 98 -1.23 10.76 0.49
N GLU A 99 -0.35 11.59 -0.05
CA GLU A 99 0.72 12.25 0.70
C GLU A 99 0.84 13.72 0.27
N PRO A 100 -0.09 14.60 0.69
CA PRO A 100 -0.12 16.00 0.26
C PRO A 100 1.17 16.78 0.57
N SER A 101 1.89 16.40 1.62
CA SER A 101 3.18 17.00 2.00
C SER A 101 4.31 16.73 1.02
N PHE A 102 4.20 15.70 0.18
CA PHE A 102 5.15 15.47 -0.92
C PHE A 102 4.79 16.26 -2.19
N TYR A 103 3.50 16.60 -2.37
CA TYR A 103 3.03 17.33 -3.54
C TYR A 103 3.25 18.85 -3.44
N LYS A 104 3.18 19.40 -2.23
CA LYS A 104 3.47 20.81 -1.95
C LYS A 104 4.97 21.08 -1.99
#